data_AF-A0A937YWX2-F1
#
_entry.id   AF-A0A937YWX2-F1
#
_cell.length_a   1.000
_cell.length_b   1.000
_cell.length_c   1.000
_cell.angle_alpha   90.00
_cell.angle_beta   90.00
_cell.angle_gamma   90.00
#
_symmetry.space_group_name_H-M   'P 1'
#
loop_
_entity.id
_entity.type
_entity.pdbx_description
1 polymer ?
#
loop_
_entity_poly.entity_id
_entity_poly.type
_entity_poly.pdbx_seq_one_letter_code
_entity_poly.pdbx_strand_id
1 'polypeptide(L)'
;MRWRTLLPVVIVLAALAFGATWYLVDGGRALTVRRPAFTDPEVAARRDFYRNHPGEQPLNWQIGRTAEAFHRMRPMGRFRLHKNDCSDYVDCIVDEALGAKARFQRSSDRHLLSPQRRLWDVFYWDRREPLLPGDAVSVEHSPHYDPYEGAIWHVGVIGADGRVYDWSKLRSWSSDRYGCNSVEWFTRHATGPRSVVVWRLKAVYRYKARPLPLG
;
A
#
# COMPACT_ATOMS: atom_id res chain seq x y z
N MET A 1 -57.41 -3.02 17.47
CA MET A 1 -56.36 -2.79 18.48
C MET A 1 -55.18 -3.77 18.30
N ARG A 2 -54.56 -3.85 17.10
CA ARG A 2 -53.46 -4.82 16.79
C ARG A 2 -52.21 -4.20 16.15
N TRP A 3 -52.22 -2.90 15.87
CA TRP A 3 -51.13 -2.21 15.14
C TRP A 3 -49.98 -1.77 16.05
N ARG A 4 -50.23 -1.63 17.37
CA ARG A 4 -49.22 -1.19 18.35
C ARG A 4 -48.17 -2.26 18.70
N THR A 5 -48.46 -3.54 18.47
CA THR A 5 -47.54 -4.65 18.71
C THR A 5 -46.75 -5.07 17.46
N LEU A 6 -47.19 -4.68 16.26
CA LEU A 6 -46.51 -5.01 15.01
C LEU A 6 -45.43 -3.98 14.62
N LEU A 7 -45.60 -2.72 15.02
CA LEU A 7 -44.64 -1.65 14.72
C LEU A 7 -43.21 -1.90 15.24
N PRO A 8 -42.99 -2.37 16.50
CA PRO A 8 -41.64 -2.66 16.97
C PRO A 8 -41.01 -3.85 16.23
N VAL A 9 -41.81 -4.85 15.83
CA VAL A 9 -41.32 -6.02 15.08
C VAL A 9 -40.89 -5.60 13.68
N VAL A 10 -41.65 -4.73 13.00
CA VAL A 10 -41.30 -4.22 11.67
C VAL A 10 -40.03 -3.36 11.74
N ILE A 11 -39.86 -2.54 12.78
CA ILE A 11 -38.66 -1.72 12.96
C ILE A 11 -37.42 -2.60 13.21
N VAL A 12 -37.53 -3.65 14.04
CA VAL A 12 -36.43 -4.58 14.29
C VAL A 12 -36.08 -5.37 13.02
N LEU A 13 -37.06 -5.84 12.26
CA LEU A 13 -36.82 -6.55 11.00
C LEU A 13 -36.22 -5.62 9.92
N ALA A 14 -36.65 -4.36 9.86
CA ALA A 14 -36.05 -3.37 8.96
C ALA A 14 -34.61 -3.03 9.37
N ALA A 15 -34.32 -2.91 10.66
CA ALA A 15 -32.96 -2.66 11.16
C ALA A 15 -32.03 -3.87 10.94
N LEU A 16 -32.53 -5.10 11.08
CA LEU A 16 -31.79 -6.31 10.76
C LEU A 16 -31.56 -6.47 9.25
N ALA A 17 -32.58 -6.16 8.43
CA ALA A 17 -32.44 -6.17 6.97
C ALA A 17 -31.45 -5.09 6.50
N PHE A 18 -31.50 -3.89 7.10
CA PHE A 18 -30.57 -2.79 6.80
C PHE A 18 -29.16 -3.09 7.30
N GLY A 19 -29.01 -3.69 8.49
CA GLY A 19 -27.72 -4.14 9.02
C GLY A 19 -27.11 -5.28 8.19
N ALA A 20 -27.93 -6.21 7.71
CA ALA A 20 -27.50 -7.27 6.81
C ALA A 20 -27.13 -6.74 5.42
N THR A 21 -27.86 -5.75 4.88
CA THR A 21 -27.48 -5.10 3.62
C THR A 21 -26.25 -4.21 3.78
N TRP A 22 -26.07 -3.49 4.89
CA TRP A 22 -24.82 -2.78 5.18
C TRP A 22 -23.65 -3.76 5.29
N TYR A 23 -23.82 -4.89 6.00
CA TYR A 23 -22.79 -5.92 6.08
C TYR A 23 -22.50 -6.61 4.73
N LEU A 24 -23.46 -6.66 3.81
CA LEU A 24 -23.25 -7.19 2.45
C LEU A 24 -22.66 -6.14 1.49
N VAL A 25 -22.93 -4.85 1.71
CA VAL A 25 -22.45 -3.73 0.88
C VAL A 25 -21.04 -3.27 1.30
N ASP A 26 -20.66 -3.43 2.58
CA ASP A 26 -19.31 -3.09 3.09
C ASP A 26 -18.48 -4.31 3.49
N GLY A 27 -19.12 -5.41 3.91
CA GLY A 27 -18.45 -6.61 4.44
C GLY A 27 -18.14 -7.68 3.39
N GLY A 28 -17.84 -7.30 2.15
CA GLY A 28 -17.65 -8.25 1.05
C GLY A 28 -16.34 -8.15 0.28
N ARG A 29 -15.59 -7.06 0.39
CA ARG A 29 -14.19 -7.05 -0.06
C ARG A 29 -13.33 -7.52 1.10
N ALA A 30 -13.46 -8.80 1.42
CA ALA A 30 -12.34 -9.51 2.01
C ALA A 30 -11.16 -9.24 1.08
N LEU A 31 -10.23 -8.37 1.52
CA LEU A 31 -8.84 -8.44 1.10
C LEU A 31 -8.52 -9.91 1.24
N THR A 32 -8.55 -10.62 0.11
CA THR A 32 -8.41 -12.05 0.11
C THR A 32 -7.03 -12.24 0.68
N VAL A 33 -6.97 -12.81 1.89
CA VAL A 33 -5.71 -13.09 2.58
C VAL A 33 -5.02 -14.13 1.73
N ARG A 34 -4.36 -13.65 0.67
CA ARG A 34 -3.56 -14.48 -0.19
C ARG A 34 -2.33 -14.77 0.64
N ARG A 35 -2.22 -16.00 1.11
CA ARG A 35 -0.93 -16.52 1.52
C ARG A 35 0.02 -16.42 0.32
N PRO A 36 1.27 -16.04 0.55
CA PRO A 36 2.35 -16.83 -0.03
C PRO A 36 3.27 -17.28 1.13
N ALA A 37 4.25 -18.17 1.09
CA ALA A 37 4.82 -19.10 0.13
C ALA A 37 4.58 -18.80 -1.34
N PHE A 38 5.64 -18.32 -2.01
CA PHE A 38 5.77 -18.25 -3.47
C PHE A 38 4.92 -19.32 -4.15
N THR A 39 3.82 -18.91 -4.79
CA THR A 39 2.97 -19.88 -5.50
C THR A 39 3.79 -20.52 -6.63
N ASP A 40 3.50 -21.77 -7.05
CA ASP A 40 4.24 -22.41 -8.15
C ASP A 40 4.35 -21.53 -9.42
N PRO A 41 3.32 -20.74 -9.80
CA PRO A 41 3.44 -19.75 -10.88
C PRO A 41 4.47 -18.64 -10.62
N GLU A 42 4.65 -18.20 -9.38
CA GLU A 42 5.65 -17.20 -9.01
C GLU A 42 7.06 -17.77 -9.07
N VAL A 43 7.25 -19.00 -8.58
CA VAL A 43 8.54 -19.71 -8.70
C VAL A 43 8.90 -19.90 -10.17
N ALA A 44 7.93 -20.29 -11.00
CA ALA A 44 8.13 -20.44 -12.44
C ALA A 44 8.50 -19.12 -13.12
N ALA A 45 7.77 -18.02 -12.85
CA ALA A 45 8.05 -16.70 -13.41
C ALA A 45 9.43 -16.17 -12.97
N ARG A 46 9.79 -16.36 -11.70
CA ARG A 46 11.10 -15.99 -11.16
C ARG A 46 12.22 -16.76 -11.86
N ARG A 47 12.07 -18.08 -11.98
CA ARG A 47 13.08 -18.95 -12.61
C ARG A 47 13.27 -18.60 -14.08
N ASP A 48 12.17 -18.37 -14.80
CA ASP A 48 12.22 -17.97 -16.20
C ASP A 48 12.94 -16.61 -16.37
N PHE A 49 12.62 -15.63 -15.53
CA PHE A 49 13.28 -14.33 -15.55
C PHE A 49 14.79 -14.44 -15.36
N TYR A 50 15.26 -15.11 -14.31
CA TYR A 50 16.71 -15.20 -14.07
C TYR A 50 17.46 -16.03 -15.11
N ARG A 51 16.78 -16.96 -15.79
CA ARG A 51 17.34 -17.70 -16.93
C ARG A 51 17.49 -16.81 -18.16
N ASN A 52 16.50 -15.97 -18.46
CA ASN A 52 16.45 -15.18 -19.68
C ASN A 52 17.07 -13.78 -19.53
N HIS A 53 17.24 -13.30 -18.30
CA HIS A 53 17.76 -11.98 -17.94
C HIS A 53 18.88 -12.09 -16.89
N PRO A 54 20.00 -12.78 -17.19
CA PRO A 54 21.07 -13.00 -16.22
C PRO A 54 21.68 -11.66 -15.78
N GLY A 55 21.77 -11.45 -14.46
CA GLY A 55 22.33 -10.23 -13.87
C GLY A 55 21.37 -9.03 -13.81
N GLU A 56 20.20 -9.11 -14.45
CA GLU A 56 19.16 -8.09 -14.27
C GLU A 56 18.44 -8.23 -12.93
N GLN A 57 18.02 -7.10 -12.37
CA GLN A 57 17.11 -7.08 -11.23
C GLN A 57 15.65 -7.01 -11.71
N PRO A 58 14.72 -7.70 -11.02
CA PRO A 58 13.29 -7.59 -11.34
C PRO A 58 12.76 -6.16 -11.18
N LEU A 59 11.64 -5.85 -11.83
CA LEU A 59 11.10 -4.49 -11.95
C LEU A 59 10.79 -3.82 -10.61
N ASN A 60 10.40 -4.58 -9.58
CA ASN A 60 10.14 -4.03 -8.24
C ASN A 60 11.39 -3.38 -7.60
N TRP A 61 12.60 -3.82 -7.95
CA TRP A 61 13.83 -3.15 -7.50
C TRP A 61 13.93 -1.71 -8.01
N GLN A 62 13.34 -1.40 -9.16
CA GLN A 62 13.30 -0.03 -9.65
C GLN A 62 12.42 0.86 -8.76
N ILE A 63 11.34 0.32 -8.19
CA ILE A 63 10.51 1.02 -7.20
C ILE A 63 11.34 1.33 -5.95
N GLY A 64 12.08 0.34 -5.43
CA GLY A 64 12.97 0.54 -4.28
C GLY A 64 14.05 1.60 -4.53
N ARG A 65 14.75 1.55 -5.66
CA ARG A 65 15.75 2.57 -6.03
C ARG A 65 15.16 3.96 -6.20
N THR A 66 13.94 4.03 -6.73
CA THR A 66 13.22 5.30 -6.89
C THR A 66 12.82 5.89 -5.54
N ALA A 67 12.43 5.05 -4.57
CA ALA A 67 12.15 5.49 -3.21
C ALA A 67 13.38 6.12 -2.54
N GLU A 68 14.55 5.50 -2.69
CA GLU A 68 15.83 6.03 -2.20
C GLU A 68 16.17 7.38 -2.87
N ALA A 69 15.98 7.46 -4.18
CA ALA A 69 16.22 8.70 -4.93
C ALA A 69 15.27 9.82 -4.46
N PHE A 70 13.98 9.52 -4.28
CA PHE A 70 12.98 10.48 -3.82
C PHE A 70 13.27 10.97 -2.41
N HIS A 71 13.73 10.08 -1.53
CA HIS A 71 14.18 10.48 -0.20
C HIS A 71 15.32 11.48 -0.25
N ARG A 72 16.32 11.27 -1.13
CA ARG A 72 17.44 12.22 -1.32
C ARG A 72 16.99 13.54 -1.93
N MET A 73 16.12 13.50 -2.94
CA MET A 73 15.67 14.68 -3.68
C MET A 73 14.65 15.52 -2.92
N ARG A 74 13.91 14.90 -2.00
CA ARG A 74 12.81 15.52 -1.22
C ARG A 74 11.81 16.31 -2.10
N PRO A 75 11.27 15.72 -3.19
CA PRO A 75 10.55 16.46 -4.23
C PRO A 75 9.21 17.02 -3.77
N MET A 76 8.61 16.44 -2.73
CA MET A 76 7.27 16.81 -2.24
C MET A 76 7.24 18.03 -1.31
N GLY A 77 8.40 18.60 -0.93
CA GLY A 77 8.46 19.77 -0.04
C GLY A 77 7.88 21.07 -0.63
N ARG A 78 7.43 21.04 -1.90
CA ARG A 78 6.78 22.16 -2.61
C ARG A 78 5.26 22.05 -2.68
N PHE A 79 4.65 20.93 -2.28
CA PHE A 79 3.20 20.75 -2.37
C PHE A 79 2.50 21.24 -1.09
N ARG A 80 1.41 22.00 -1.26
CA ARG A 80 0.45 22.29 -0.17
C ARG A 80 -0.46 21.08 0.00
N LEU A 81 0.03 20.12 0.76
CA LEU A 81 -0.61 18.84 1.00
C LEU A 81 -1.53 18.91 2.24
N HIS A 82 -2.61 18.13 2.24
CA HIS A 82 -3.74 18.26 3.18
C HIS A 82 -3.80 17.02 4.08
N LYS A 83 -3.38 17.15 5.36
CA LYS A 83 -3.41 16.09 6.41
C LYS A 83 -3.02 14.68 5.88
N ASN A 84 -1.74 14.32 6.05
CA ASN A 84 -1.17 12.98 5.83
C ASN A 84 -1.24 12.45 4.38
N ASP A 85 -0.32 12.93 3.55
CA ASP A 85 -0.24 12.56 2.13
C ASP A 85 0.86 11.52 1.86
N CYS A 86 1.10 10.63 2.83
CA CYS A 86 2.08 9.55 2.72
C CYS A 86 1.78 8.61 1.53
N SER A 87 0.51 8.33 1.25
CA SER A 87 0.10 7.55 0.08
C SER A 87 0.44 8.24 -1.22
N ASP A 88 0.33 9.57 -1.27
CA ASP A 88 0.65 10.36 -2.45
C ASP A 88 2.13 10.28 -2.84
N TYR A 89 2.99 10.33 -1.82
CA TYR A 89 4.43 10.16 -1.97
C TYR A 89 4.76 8.76 -2.51
N VAL A 90 4.16 7.72 -1.93
CA VAL A 90 4.32 6.33 -2.39
C VAL A 90 3.83 6.15 -3.82
N ASP A 91 2.66 6.72 -4.15
CA ASP A 91 2.09 6.63 -5.48
C ASP A 91 2.93 7.37 -6.53
N CYS A 92 3.59 8.47 -6.15
CA CYS A 92 4.56 9.13 -7.03
C CYS A 92 5.81 8.28 -7.27
N ILE A 93 6.34 7.61 -6.24
CA ILE A 93 7.49 6.70 -6.38
C ILE A 93 7.16 5.58 -7.37
N VAL A 94 5.98 4.97 -7.21
CA VAL A 94 5.53 3.88 -8.07
C VAL A 94 5.36 4.33 -9.51
N ASP A 95 4.62 5.42 -9.73
CA ASP A 95 4.39 5.95 -11.08
C ASP A 95 5.72 6.28 -11.79
N GLU A 96 6.66 6.89 -11.07
CA GLU A 96 8.01 7.17 -11.56
C GLU A 96 8.75 5.88 -11.94
N ALA A 97 8.82 4.94 -11.01
CA ALA A 97 9.58 3.70 -11.18
C ALA A 97 9.06 2.81 -12.30
N LEU A 98 7.74 2.83 -12.53
CA LEU A 98 7.09 2.04 -13.56
C LEU A 98 6.99 2.78 -14.91
N GLY A 99 7.62 3.94 -15.04
CA GLY A 99 7.78 4.66 -16.31
C GLY A 99 6.64 5.60 -16.67
N ALA A 100 5.57 5.66 -15.88
CA ALA A 100 4.53 6.67 -16.06
C ALA A 100 5.01 8.07 -15.66
N LYS A 101 6.13 8.19 -14.93
CA LYS A 101 6.66 9.42 -14.30
C LYS A 101 5.80 9.88 -13.12
N ALA A 102 6.37 10.45 -12.08
CA ALA A 102 5.56 10.97 -10.98
C ALA A 102 4.57 12.04 -11.47
N ARG A 103 3.36 12.09 -10.88
CA ARG A 103 2.31 13.01 -11.34
C ARG A 103 2.75 14.48 -11.34
N PHE A 104 3.62 14.86 -10.40
CA PHE A 104 4.19 16.20 -10.35
C PHE A 104 5.11 16.51 -11.52
N GLN A 105 5.85 15.53 -12.05
CA GLN A 105 6.66 15.72 -13.24
C GLN A 105 5.81 15.88 -14.49
N ARG A 106 4.63 15.23 -14.51
CA ARG A 106 3.66 15.34 -15.59
C ARG A 106 2.73 16.56 -15.48
N SER A 107 2.80 17.34 -14.40
CA SER A 107 1.79 18.36 -14.06
C SER A 107 0.35 17.80 -14.08
N SER A 108 0.16 16.60 -13.50
CA SER A 108 -1.12 15.90 -13.42
C SER A 108 -1.59 15.76 -11.98
N ASP A 109 -2.90 15.79 -11.78
CA ASP A 109 -3.59 15.49 -10.53
C ASP A 109 -3.78 13.97 -10.30
N ARG A 110 -3.51 13.14 -11.30
CA ARG A 110 -3.75 11.70 -11.27
C ARG A 110 -2.47 10.89 -11.17
N HIS A 111 -2.55 9.80 -10.41
CA HIS A 111 -1.61 8.68 -10.53
C HIS A 111 -2.14 7.70 -11.57
N LEU A 112 -1.25 7.21 -12.45
CA LEU A 112 -1.65 6.38 -13.59
C LEU A 112 -1.46 4.89 -13.32
N LEU A 113 -0.41 4.51 -12.59
CA LEU A 113 -0.08 3.11 -12.35
C LEU A 113 -0.31 2.71 -10.89
N SER A 114 0.05 3.54 -9.92
CA SER A 114 -0.06 3.15 -8.51
C SER A 114 -1.47 2.70 -8.07
N PRO A 115 -2.56 3.43 -8.41
CA PRO A 115 -3.91 3.05 -7.99
C PRO A 115 -4.46 1.80 -8.69
N GLN A 116 -3.75 1.27 -9.69
CA GLN A 116 -4.22 0.12 -10.46
C GLN A 116 -4.13 -1.16 -9.62
N ARG A 117 -5.21 -1.47 -8.90
CA ARG A 117 -5.36 -2.68 -8.06
C ARG A 117 -4.96 -3.98 -8.75
N ARG A 118 -5.09 -4.07 -10.08
CA ARG A 118 -4.68 -5.23 -10.86
C ARG A 118 -3.17 -5.49 -10.85
N LEU A 119 -2.33 -4.49 -10.60
CA LEU A 119 -0.87 -4.59 -10.54
C LEU A 119 -0.37 -5.22 -9.25
N TRP A 120 -1.19 -5.22 -8.20
CA TRP A 120 -0.76 -5.53 -6.84
C TRP A 120 -1.39 -6.81 -6.30
N ASP A 121 -0.57 -7.62 -5.64
CA ASP A 121 -1.02 -8.54 -4.61
C ASP A 121 -1.04 -7.77 -3.27
N VAL A 122 -2.15 -7.84 -2.55
CA VAL A 122 -2.34 -7.13 -1.28
C VAL A 122 -2.61 -8.15 -0.18
N PHE A 123 -1.82 -8.13 0.88
CA PHE A 123 -1.92 -9.09 1.97
C PHE A 123 -1.51 -8.49 3.31
N TYR A 124 -1.98 -9.09 4.41
CA TYR A 124 -1.52 -8.74 5.75
C TYR A 124 -0.19 -9.43 6.03
N TRP A 125 0.81 -8.66 6.42
CA TRP A 125 2.14 -9.18 6.67
C TRP A 125 2.26 -9.74 8.09
N ASP A 126 2.59 -11.02 8.19
CA ASP A 126 2.73 -11.77 9.44
C ASP A 126 4.20 -11.91 9.89
N ARG A 127 5.12 -11.18 9.24
CA ARG A 127 6.57 -11.20 9.47
C ARG A 127 7.27 -12.51 9.09
N ARG A 128 6.57 -13.51 8.56
CA ARG A 128 7.19 -14.77 8.11
C ARG A 128 7.77 -14.65 6.71
N GLU A 129 7.10 -13.89 5.85
CA GLU A 129 7.63 -13.60 4.53
C GLU A 129 8.63 -12.45 4.57
N PRO A 130 9.74 -12.54 3.82
CA PRO A 130 10.60 -11.39 3.62
C PRO A 130 9.84 -10.31 2.84
N LEU A 131 9.99 -9.07 3.27
CA LEU A 131 9.67 -7.91 2.45
C LEU A 131 10.71 -7.80 1.33
N LEU A 132 10.28 -7.32 0.16
CA LEU A 132 11.10 -7.20 -1.03
C LEU A 132 11.25 -5.73 -1.42
N PRO A 133 12.35 -5.34 -2.08
CA PRO A 133 12.47 -4.01 -2.68
C PRO A 133 11.22 -3.66 -3.50
N GLY A 134 10.70 -2.45 -3.31
CA GLY A 134 9.52 -1.95 -3.99
C GLY A 134 8.18 -2.39 -3.39
N ASP A 135 8.15 -3.22 -2.35
CA ASP A 135 6.92 -3.44 -1.58
C ASP A 135 6.48 -2.11 -0.93
N ALA A 136 5.22 -1.72 -1.13
CA ALA A 136 4.62 -0.63 -0.36
C ALA A 136 4.00 -1.21 0.92
N VAL A 137 4.44 -0.69 2.06
CA VAL A 137 4.12 -1.21 3.39
C VAL A 137 3.29 -0.17 4.12
N SER A 138 2.02 -0.49 4.36
CA SER A 138 1.10 0.32 5.15
C SER A 138 1.04 -0.23 6.56
N VAL A 139 1.19 0.64 7.55
CA VAL A 139 1.03 0.35 8.97
C VAL A 139 -0.18 1.08 9.51
N GLU A 140 -0.92 0.44 10.40
CA GLU A 140 -2.13 0.99 11.03
C GLU A 140 -1.87 2.34 11.73
N HIS A 141 -0.68 2.50 12.31
CA HIS A 141 -0.25 3.71 12.99
C HIS A 141 1.12 4.16 12.50
N SER A 142 1.26 5.46 12.24
CA SER A 142 2.53 6.05 11.83
C SER A 142 3.61 5.79 12.89
N PRO A 143 4.84 5.45 12.49
CA PRO A 143 5.95 5.28 13.42
C PRO A 143 6.49 6.60 13.98
N HIS A 144 5.97 7.76 13.57
CA HIS A 144 6.50 9.07 13.95
C HIS A 144 5.80 9.73 15.14
N TYR A 145 4.70 9.14 15.63
CA TYR A 145 3.95 9.64 16.79
C TYR A 145 3.28 8.47 17.52
N ASP A 146 2.99 8.67 18.81
CA ASP A 146 2.35 7.65 19.61
C ASP A 146 0.92 7.36 19.11
N PRO A 147 0.47 6.08 19.13
CA PRO A 147 -0.89 5.72 18.73
C PRO A 147 -1.96 6.46 19.53
N TYR A 148 -3.03 6.86 18.85
CA TYR A 148 -4.20 7.49 19.47
C TYR A 148 -5.47 7.15 18.68
N GLU A 149 -6.64 7.28 19.30
CA GLU A 149 -7.93 7.02 18.67
C GLU A 149 -8.17 7.95 17.48
N GLY A 150 -8.47 7.39 16.31
CA GLY A 150 -8.61 8.16 15.07
C GLY A 150 -7.28 8.47 14.36
N ALA A 151 -6.16 7.89 14.81
CA ALA A 151 -4.95 7.84 14.00
C ALA A 151 -5.23 7.10 12.68
N ILE A 152 -4.69 7.62 11.58
CA ILE A 152 -4.83 7.02 10.26
C ILE A 152 -3.59 6.19 9.91
N TRP A 153 -3.78 5.30 8.92
CA TRP A 153 -2.72 4.47 8.37
C TRP A 153 -1.60 5.32 7.76
N HIS A 154 -0.38 4.80 7.84
CA HIS A 154 0.81 5.41 7.28
C HIS A 154 1.49 4.43 6.32
N VAL A 155 2.11 4.92 5.25
CA VAL A 155 2.69 4.05 4.21
C VAL A 155 4.08 4.51 3.81
N GLY A 156 4.94 3.53 3.50
CA GLY A 156 6.27 3.71 2.94
C GLY A 156 6.60 2.63 1.92
N VAL A 157 7.77 2.74 1.28
CA VAL A 157 8.27 1.78 0.28
C VAL A 157 9.56 1.15 0.76
N ILE A 158 9.72 -0.15 0.58
CA ILE A 158 10.99 -0.84 0.83
C ILE A 158 12.02 -0.46 -0.26
N GLY A 159 13.12 0.14 0.15
CA GLY A 159 14.25 0.48 -0.72
C GLY A 159 14.98 -0.75 -1.25
N ALA A 160 15.88 -0.53 -2.20
CA ALA A 160 16.80 -1.59 -2.65
C ALA A 160 17.81 -1.97 -1.56
N ASP A 161 18.07 -1.07 -0.61
CA ASP A 161 18.84 -1.31 0.62
C ASP A 161 18.06 -2.03 1.75
N GLY A 162 16.79 -2.37 1.54
CA GLY A 162 15.94 -3.05 2.53
C GLY A 162 15.38 -2.13 3.64
N ARG A 163 15.60 -0.82 3.58
CA ARG A 163 15.03 0.17 4.52
C ARG A 163 13.66 0.63 4.04
N VAL A 164 12.83 1.15 4.95
CA VAL A 164 11.54 1.75 4.62
C VAL A 164 11.72 3.24 4.38
N TYR A 165 11.35 3.68 3.18
CA TYR A 165 11.33 5.07 2.75
C TYR A 165 9.91 5.60 2.78
N ASP A 166 9.66 6.57 3.64
CA ASP A 166 8.34 7.15 3.85
C ASP A 166 8.40 8.67 3.90
N TRP A 167 7.21 9.26 3.83
CA TRP A 167 7.06 10.71 3.94
C TRP A 167 5.81 11.04 4.74
N SER A 168 5.89 12.04 5.60
CA SER A 168 4.71 12.59 6.28
C SER A 168 4.91 14.06 6.63
N LYS A 169 3.80 14.81 6.59
CA LYS A 169 3.67 16.13 7.21
C LYS A 169 2.35 16.19 7.96
N LEU A 170 2.43 16.28 9.28
CA LEU A 170 1.27 16.59 10.10
C LEU A 170 1.03 18.09 10.14
N ARG A 171 -0.24 18.50 10.32
CA ARG A 171 -0.58 19.92 10.56
C ARG A 171 0.16 20.51 11.76
N SER A 172 0.49 19.68 12.75
CA SER A 172 1.23 20.07 13.96
C SER A 172 2.74 20.14 13.75
N TRP A 173 3.28 19.73 12.60
CA TRP A 173 4.71 19.80 12.32
C TRP A 173 5.04 20.97 11.40
N SER A 174 6.09 21.70 11.76
CA SER A 174 6.61 22.83 10.98
C SER A 174 7.31 22.41 9.70
N SER A 175 7.74 21.15 9.59
CA SER A 175 8.49 20.63 8.45
C SER A 175 8.08 19.21 8.09
N ASP A 176 8.22 18.86 6.81
CA ASP A 176 7.98 17.50 6.34
C ASP A 176 9.08 16.55 6.82
N ARG A 177 8.70 15.32 7.14
CA ARG A 177 9.61 14.23 7.45
C ARG A 177 9.75 13.31 6.25
N TYR A 178 10.99 13.13 5.80
CA TYR A 178 11.37 12.08 4.87
C TYR A 178 12.11 11.02 5.68
N GLY A 179 11.49 9.86 5.87
CA GLY A 179 12.07 8.79 6.65
C GLY A 179 12.90 7.84 5.79
N CYS A 180 13.88 7.23 6.44
CA CYS A 180 14.73 6.15 5.93
C CYS A 180 14.99 5.23 7.13
N ASN A 181 14.07 4.29 7.34
CA ASN A 181 13.89 3.61 8.62
C ASN A 181 14.17 2.11 8.49
N SER A 182 14.54 1.46 9.59
CA SER A 182 14.46 -0.01 9.60
C SER A 182 12.99 -0.45 9.55
N VAL A 183 12.74 -1.67 9.05
CA VAL A 183 11.40 -2.26 9.05
C VAL A 183 10.84 -2.36 10.47
N GLU A 184 11.69 -2.73 11.43
CA GLU A 184 11.32 -2.80 12.86
C GLU A 184 10.84 -1.45 13.38
N TRP A 185 11.60 -0.38 13.13
CA TRP A 185 11.23 0.96 13.57
C TRP A 185 9.93 1.41 12.89
N PHE A 186 9.79 1.16 11.58
CA PHE A 186 8.60 1.57 10.82
C PHE A 186 7.33 0.86 11.29
N THR A 187 7.46 -0.37 11.79
CA THR A 187 6.33 -1.20 12.24
C THR A 187 6.17 -1.24 13.76
N ARG A 188 6.88 -0.39 14.51
CA ARG A 188 6.96 -0.43 15.97
C ARG A 188 5.62 -0.28 16.71
N HIS A 189 4.64 0.39 16.09
CA HIS A 189 3.30 0.57 16.64
C HIS A 189 2.26 -0.40 16.05
N ALA A 190 2.65 -1.22 15.08
CA ALA A 190 1.79 -2.21 14.43
C ALA A 190 1.90 -3.56 15.15
N THR A 191 1.14 -3.71 16.24
CA THR A 191 1.20 -4.87 17.15
C THR A 191 0.05 -5.86 16.97
N GLY A 192 -1.07 -5.42 16.41
CA GLY A 192 -2.26 -6.25 16.21
C GLY A 192 -2.13 -7.22 15.03
N PRO A 193 -2.90 -8.33 15.03
CA PRO A 193 -3.09 -9.09 13.80
C PRO A 193 -3.69 -8.16 12.75
N ARG A 194 -3.15 -8.18 11.53
CA ARG A 194 -3.60 -7.31 10.42
C ARG A 194 -3.26 -5.82 10.55
N SER A 195 -2.31 -5.45 11.41
CA SER A 195 -1.83 -4.06 11.58
C SER A 195 -0.80 -3.61 10.53
N VAL A 196 -0.32 -4.53 9.68
CA VAL A 196 0.57 -4.24 8.54
C VAL A 196 0.00 -4.84 7.26
N VAL A 197 -0.18 -4.01 6.24
CA VAL A 197 -0.63 -4.39 4.89
C VAL A 197 0.51 -4.16 3.91
N VAL A 198 0.79 -5.15 3.07
CA VAL A 198 1.80 -5.07 2.03
C VAL A 198 1.13 -5.08 0.67
N TRP A 199 1.51 -4.13 -0.17
CA TRP A 199 1.19 -4.07 -1.59
C TRP A 199 2.44 -4.47 -2.36
N ARG A 200 2.39 -5.66 -2.95
CA ARG A 200 3.50 -6.26 -3.70
C ARG A 200 3.16 -6.31 -5.17
N LEU A 201 4.06 -5.81 -6.02
CA LEU A 201 3.87 -5.90 -7.47
C LEU A 201 3.73 -7.38 -7.86
N LYS A 202 2.64 -7.74 -8.55
CA LYS A 202 2.36 -9.13 -8.92
C LYS A 202 3.53 -9.71 -9.69
N ALA A 203 3.81 -11.00 -9.45
CA ALA A 203 4.93 -11.71 -10.06
C ALA A 203 5.00 -11.53 -11.59
N VAL A 204 3.86 -11.55 -12.28
CA VAL A 204 3.79 -11.38 -13.75
C VAL A 204 4.32 -10.03 -14.25
N TYR A 205 4.19 -8.95 -13.48
CA TYR A 205 4.73 -7.64 -13.84
C TYR A 205 6.13 -7.45 -13.28
N ARG A 206 6.35 -7.89 -12.04
CA ARG A 206 7.64 -7.82 -11.35
C ARG A 206 8.75 -8.51 -12.14
N TYR A 207 8.46 -9.67 -12.73
CA TYR A 207 9.39 -10.44 -13.56
C TYR A 207 9.17 -10.21 -15.06
N LYS A 208 8.50 -9.12 -15.45
CA LYS A 208 8.23 -8.74 -16.85
C LYS A 208 7.61 -9.85 -17.73
N ALA A 209 6.96 -10.86 -17.13
CA ALA A 209 6.28 -11.94 -17.85
C ALA A 209 5.02 -11.44 -18.60
N ARG A 210 4.48 -10.29 -18.19
CA ARG A 210 3.47 -9.53 -18.92
C ARG A 210 3.90 -8.06 -18.98
N PRO A 211 3.59 -7.35 -20.07
CA PRO A 211 3.80 -5.91 -20.12
C PRO A 211 2.99 -5.22 -19.02
N LEU A 212 3.50 -4.10 -18.52
CA LEU A 212 2.68 -3.19 -17.74
C LEU A 212 1.51 -2.76 -18.61
N PRO A 213 0.29 -2.84 -18.10
CA PRO A 213 -0.84 -2.45 -18.88
C PRO A 213 -0.91 -0.92 -18.97
N LEU A 214 -1.36 -0.43 -20.13
CA LEU A 214 -1.47 1.01 -20.39
C LEU A 214 -2.33 1.67 -19.30
N GLY A 215 -1.80 2.78 -18.77
CA GLY A 215 -2.45 3.62 -17.76
C GLY A 215 -3.52 4.53 -18.34
#